data_AF-A0A3B6HV25-F1
#
_entry.id   AF-A0A3B6HV25-F1
#
_cell.length_a   1.000
_cell.length_b   1.000
_cell.length_c   1.000
_cell.angle_alpha   90.00
_cell.angle_beta   90.00
_cell.angle_gamma   90.00
#
_symmetry.space_group_name_H-M   'P 1'
#
loop_
_entity.id
_entity.type
_entity.pdbx_description
1 polymer ?
#
loop_
_entity_poly.entity_id
_entity_poly.type
_entity_poly.pdbx_seq_one_letter_code
_entity_poly.pdbx_strand_id
1 'polypeptide(L)'
;MDEKPYDGEVLTRRVEELQRERDELRKDIEQLCMQQAGPGYVSVATRMLSQRTTALEQDIEILQKKLSGCLRENQNLQEELAEAYRVKSQLADLYGAELSKTKELEQQVRFFQSSVAQAFAERDGSLLECEKAKEREEAGLKMCATFEERTREYQTAMEDQKRLNDDLQMELTELKAHTESSLNVIKKLYEVRSRECECPSNITFEEKCSILLDDSADSWSFNLDGETSTSKYIASLEQENESLKAKISKLQSNLRMSFEIEHHLQRNARTLEKKQALSDDLMRNGLSALQKVYTYQRAEIMKILEEELLLLSTAVNEIQDKLTQICINAEIMGNPVGKMQCCDSSCKDVHVTMDIGPETIPKMEALMLFSQEQERYLLEKQKNQAIIEDLEKNLSQVKDEKVKVLMELAKLKEAYLLKCSSTANDGHGIVDTPKITSGHDQQGMLKTILNRTSLRQWIKKENNTGHESSGGNDQTVCRGCSVDLSRMKVENATLLESVATMERLTSLVHRLHRVLMKVYDDVKSGCSSESSYEALSSLITEANLMRTALGVVLPVSWSGDSSGGITSDSPKSSKSEKVDPLGSASMEMLELLILAADILRESFMLKK
;
A
#
# COMPACT_ATOMS: atom_id res chain seq x y z
N MET A 1 -37.58 73.84 137.43
CA MET A 1 -37.32 75.17 136.87
C MET A 1 -38.13 75.29 135.59
N ASP A 2 -38.97 76.34 135.56
CA ASP A 2 -39.72 76.98 134.48
C ASP A 2 -40.72 76.20 133.61
N GLU A 3 -42.01 76.42 133.94
CA GLU A 3 -43.15 76.37 133.02
C GLU A 3 -43.05 77.49 131.96
N LYS A 4 -43.43 77.20 130.70
CA LYS A 4 -44.36 78.08 129.96
C LYS A 4 -45.18 77.32 128.89
N PRO A 5 -46.40 77.81 128.57
CA PRO A 5 -47.55 76.99 128.19
C PRO A 5 -48.25 77.52 126.91
N TYR A 6 -48.21 76.85 125.76
CA TYR A 6 -49.03 77.24 124.59
C TYR A 6 -48.97 76.20 123.46
N ASP A 7 -49.76 75.13 123.52
CA ASP A 7 -49.85 74.19 122.38
C ASP A 7 -51.19 73.44 122.31
N GLY A 8 -51.88 73.25 123.45
CA GLY A 8 -53.13 72.49 123.51
C GLY A 8 -54.25 73.00 122.60
N GLU A 9 -54.57 74.30 122.62
CA GLU A 9 -55.71 74.85 121.83
C GLU A 9 -55.45 74.93 120.32
N VAL A 10 -54.21 75.19 119.90
CA VAL A 10 -53.83 75.24 118.47
C VAL A 10 -53.80 73.82 117.90
N LEU A 11 -53.25 72.86 118.65
CA LEU A 11 -53.30 71.44 118.31
C LEU A 11 -54.75 70.94 118.26
N THR A 12 -55.62 71.38 119.17
CA THR A 12 -57.04 70.98 119.18
C THR A 12 -57.77 71.49 117.93
N ARG A 13 -57.60 72.77 117.56
CA ARG A 13 -58.17 73.32 116.31
C ARG A 13 -57.63 72.62 115.05
N ARG A 14 -56.33 72.28 115.02
CA ARG A 14 -55.72 71.56 113.90
C ARG A 14 -56.25 70.14 113.79
N VAL A 15 -56.48 69.48 114.92
CA VAL A 15 -57.11 68.14 114.97
C VAL A 15 -58.54 68.22 114.43
N GLU A 16 -59.35 69.20 114.85
CA GLU A 16 -60.72 69.38 114.34
C GLU A 16 -60.78 69.65 112.82
N GLU A 17 -59.83 70.40 112.30
CA GLU A 17 -59.72 70.71 110.87
C GLU A 17 -59.29 69.47 110.07
N LEU A 18 -58.29 68.73 110.53
CA LEU A 18 -57.93 67.43 109.97
C LEU A 18 -59.05 66.41 110.09
N GLN A 19 -59.88 66.49 111.14
CA GLN A 19 -61.06 65.64 111.30
C GLN A 19 -62.07 65.94 110.19
N ARG A 20 -62.32 67.22 109.90
CA ARG A 20 -63.20 67.67 108.80
C ARG A 20 -62.65 67.29 107.43
N GLU A 21 -61.37 67.53 107.15
CA GLU A 21 -60.73 67.12 105.89
C GLU A 21 -60.80 65.60 105.71
N ARG A 22 -60.57 64.83 106.79
CA ARG A 22 -60.71 63.37 106.78
C ARG A 22 -62.16 62.95 106.52
N ASP A 23 -63.14 63.63 107.10
CA ASP A 23 -64.56 63.34 106.87
C ASP A 23 -65.02 63.74 105.45
N GLU A 24 -64.49 64.82 104.87
CA GLU A 24 -64.74 65.21 103.47
C GLU A 24 -64.09 64.23 102.49
N LEU A 25 -62.80 63.92 102.68
CA LEU A 25 -62.12 62.92 101.86
C LEU A 25 -62.82 61.55 101.95
N ARG A 26 -63.34 61.21 103.13
CA ARG A 26 -64.13 59.99 103.30
C ARG A 26 -65.43 60.04 102.48
N LYS A 27 -66.14 61.16 102.47
CA LYS A 27 -67.35 61.33 101.62
C LYS A 27 -67.02 61.27 100.14
N ASP A 28 -65.92 61.87 99.70
CA ASP A 28 -65.49 61.83 98.30
C ASP A 28 -65.10 60.41 97.87
N ILE A 29 -64.37 59.67 98.73
CA ILE A 29 -64.06 58.26 98.51
C ILE A 29 -65.35 57.43 98.47
N GLU A 30 -66.28 57.65 99.40
CA GLU A 30 -67.58 56.97 99.40
C GLU A 30 -68.38 57.29 98.13
N GLN A 31 -68.36 58.53 97.63
CA GLN A 31 -69.02 58.92 96.39
C GLN A 31 -68.37 58.28 95.15
N LEU A 32 -67.05 58.24 95.06
CA LEU A 32 -66.31 57.53 94.00
C LEU A 32 -66.58 56.03 94.05
N CYS A 33 -66.58 55.44 95.24
CA CYS A 33 -66.91 54.03 95.43
C CYS A 33 -68.36 53.75 95.05
N MET A 34 -69.34 54.62 95.36
CA MET A 34 -70.73 54.44 94.90
C MET A 34 -70.89 54.59 93.39
N GLN A 35 -70.17 55.52 92.75
CA GLN A 35 -70.16 55.68 91.29
C GLN A 35 -69.54 54.47 90.57
N GLN A 36 -68.49 53.88 91.16
CA GLN A 36 -67.84 52.68 90.65
C GLN A 36 -68.54 51.36 91.05
N ALA A 37 -69.33 51.37 92.14
CA ALA A 37 -70.12 50.22 92.62
C ALA A 37 -71.51 50.12 91.97
N GLY A 38 -71.91 51.09 91.16
CA GLY A 38 -73.12 50.99 90.34
C GLY A 38 -73.00 49.82 89.34
N PRO A 39 -74.07 49.02 89.11
CA PRO A 39 -74.05 47.88 88.20
C PRO A 39 -73.53 48.19 86.77
N GLY A 40 -73.67 49.46 86.33
CA GLY A 40 -73.25 49.93 85.03
C GLY A 40 -71.73 50.03 84.83
N TYR A 41 -70.95 50.55 85.79
CA TYR A 41 -69.51 50.80 85.60
C TYR A 41 -68.71 49.49 85.46
N VAL A 42 -68.93 48.55 86.39
CA VAL A 42 -68.30 47.22 86.35
C VAL A 42 -68.66 46.48 85.06
N SER A 43 -69.91 46.58 84.61
CA SER A 43 -70.34 45.94 83.35
C SER A 43 -69.65 46.52 82.11
N VAL A 44 -69.45 47.84 82.04
CA VAL A 44 -68.77 48.51 80.92
C VAL A 44 -67.28 48.20 80.91
N ALA A 45 -66.60 48.27 82.07
CA ALA A 45 -65.19 47.91 82.20
C ALA A 45 -64.96 46.43 81.85
N THR A 46 -65.82 45.53 82.33
CA THR A 46 -65.77 44.09 82.02
C THR A 46 -66.02 43.85 80.52
N ARG A 47 -66.95 44.57 79.90
CA ARG A 47 -67.20 44.48 78.45
C ARG A 47 -66.00 44.94 77.62
N MET A 48 -65.39 46.07 77.97
CA MET A 48 -64.19 46.57 77.28
C MET A 48 -63.00 45.63 77.45
N LEU A 49 -62.77 45.11 78.67
CA LEU A 49 -61.76 44.11 78.94
C LEU A 49 -62.01 42.84 78.13
N SER A 50 -63.24 42.31 78.15
CA SER A 50 -63.61 41.11 77.39
C SER A 50 -63.42 41.31 75.88
N GLN A 51 -63.83 42.46 75.33
CA GLN A 51 -63.63 42.80 73.92
C GLN A 51 -62.14 42.88 73.55
N ARG A 52 -61.33 43.54 74.38
CA ARG A 52 -59.89 43.62 74.18
C ARG A 52 -59.23 42.24 74.28
N THR A 53 -59.63 41.41 75.23
CA THR A 53 -59.16 40.02 75.35
C THR A 53 -59.51 39.23 74.09
N THR A 54 -60.76 39.27 73.62
CA THR A 54 -61.15 38.55 72.40
C THR A 54 -60.43 39.05 71.14
N ALA A 55 -60.18 40.36 71.02
CA ALA A 55 -59.42 40.91 69.90
C ALA A 55 -57.96 40.46 69.93
N LEU A 56 -57.33 40.47 71.11
CA LEU A 56 -55.97 39.97 71.28
C LEU A 56 -55.87 38.47 71.04
N GLU A 57 -56.86 37.68 71.46
CA GLU A 57 -56.92 36.24 71.18
C GLU A 57 -56.99 35.96 69.68
N GLN A 58 -57.82 36.72 68.94
CA GLN A 58 -57.90 36.62 67.48
C GLN A 58 -56.58 37.02 66.80
N ASP A 59 -55.95 38.11 67.25
CA ASP A 59 -54.65 38.54 66.72
C ASP A 59 -53.56 37.50 66.99
N ILE A 60 -53.56 36.90 68.19
CA ILE A 60 -52.67 35.79 68.55
C ILE A 60 -52.91 34.60 67.62
N GLU A 61 -54.17 34.21 67.39
CA GLU A 61 -54.51 33.10 66.49
C GLU A 61 -54.07 33.36 65.05
N ILE A 62 -54.28 34.59 64.54
CA ILE A 62 -53.84 35.00 63.20
C ILE A 62 -52.31 34.96 63.11
N LEU A 63 -51.60 35.47 64.12
CA LEU A 63 -50.13 35.46 64.16
C LEU A 63 -49.59 34.03 64.25
N GLN A 64 -50.21 33.16 65.04
CA GLN A 64 -49.85 31.74 65.10
C GLN A 64 -50.05 31.06 63.75
N LYS A 65 -51.15 31.33 63.05
CA LYS A 65 -51.40 30.80 61.71
C LYS A 65 -50.35 31.29 60.71
N LYS A 66 -50.03 32.59 60.71
CA LYS A 66 -48.96 33.17 59.87
C LYS A 66 -47.59 32.56 60.19
N LEU A 67 -47.26 32.37 61.48
CA LEU A 67 -46.02 31.73 61.90
C LEU A 67 -45.95 30.29 61.41
N SER A 68 -47.04 29.52 61.52
CA SER A 68 -47.10 28.15 61.02
C SER A 68 -46.95 28.07 59.49
N GLY A 69 -47.50 29.06 58.76
CA GLY A 69 -47.33 29.20 57.32
C GLY A 69 -45.87 29.48 56.95
N CYS A 70 -45.26 30.46 57.61
CA CYS A 70 -43.85 30.83 57.43
C CYS A 70 -42.89 29.66 57.75
N LEU A 71 -43.16 28.90 58.81
CA LEU A 71 -42.37 27.70 59.14
C LEU A 71 -42.43 26.64 58.03
N ARG A 72 -43.62 26.41 57.45
CA ARG A 72 -43.81 25.46 56.35
C ARG A 72 -43.10 25.94 55.07
N GLU A 73 -43.23 27.22 54.73
CA GLU A 73 -42.52 27.82 53.60
C GLU A 73 -41.00 27.71 53.77
N ASN A 74 -40.48 27.96 54.98
CA ASN A 74 -39.05 27.79 55.26
C ASN A 74 -38.60 26.33 55.07
N GLN A 75 -39.40 25.35 55.53
CA GLN A 75 -39.11 23.94 55.29
C GLN A 75 -39.11 23.59 53.79
N ASN A 76 -40.11 24.07 53.03
CA ASN A 76 -40.15 23.87 51.58
C ASN A 76 -38.91 24.47 50.89
N LEU A 77 -38.50 25.69 51.27
CA LEU A 77 -37.29 26.32 50.73
C LEU A 77 -36.01 25.55 51.08
N GLN A 78 -35.95 24.91 52.26
CA GLN A 78 -34.83 24.04 52.62
C GLN A 78 -34.79 22.78 51.75
N GLU A 79 -35.94 22.18 51.44
CA GLU A 79 -36.06 21.03 50.54
C GLU A 79 -35.67 21.42 49.10
N GLU A 80 -36.15 22.56 48.60
CA GLU A 80 -35.76 23.09 47.28
C GLU A 80 -34.26 23.39 47.21
N LEU A 81 -33.67 23.95 48.27
CA LEU A 81 -32.24 24.19 48.34
C LEU A 81 -31.44 22.89 48.31
N ALA A 82 -31.86 21.88 49.08
CA ALA A 82 -31.22 20.57 49.09
C ALA A 82 -31.28 19.91 47.70
N GLU A 83 -32.42 20.00 47.03
CA GLU A 83 -32.59 19.50 45.67
C GLU A 83 -31.72 20.26 44.66
N ALA A 84 -31.63 21.59 44.77
CA ALA A 84 -30.76 22.40 43.92
C ALA A 84 -29.28 22.02 44.08
N TYR A 85 -28.82 21.74 45.30
CA TYR A 85 -27.45 21.23 45.53
C TYR A 85 -27.25 19.81 44.96
N ARG A 86 -28.26 18.95 45.04
CA ARG A 86 -28.22 17.60 44.44
C ARG A 86 -28.05 17.69 42.92
N VAL A 87 -28.89 18.49 42.26
CA VAL A 87 -28.82 18.72 40.81
C VAL A 87 -27.46 19.34 40.42
N LYS A 88 -26.95 20.29 41.20
CA LYS A 88 -25.63 20.88 40.98
C LYS A 88 -24.52 19.83 41.01
N SER A 89 -24.58 18.89 41.94
CA SER A 89 -23.60 17.79 42.02
C SER A 89 -23.68 16.89 40.78
N GLN A 90 -24.89 16.47 40.39
CA GLN A 90 -25.10 15.64 39.20
C GLN A 90 -24.58 16.33 37.93
N LEU A 91 -24.81 17.64 37.80
CA LEU A 91 -24.32 18.40 36.65
C LEU A 91 -22.78 18.47 36.63
N ALA A 92 -22.14 18.59 37.79
CA ALA A 92 -20.68 18.57 37.89
C ALA A 92 -20.10 17.21 37.46
N ASP A 93 -20.74 16.11 37.87
CA ASP A 93 -20.33 14.75 37.49
C ASP A 93 -20.50 14.52 35.98
N LEU A 94 -21.65 14.92 35.41
CA LEU A 94 -21.91 14.85 33.97
C LEU A 94 -20.92 15.69 33.16
N TYR A 95 -20.62 16.92 33.62
CA TYR A 95 -19.62 17.77 32.99
C TYR A 95 -18.23 17.14 33.02
N GLY A 96 -17.84 16.54 34.16
CA GLY A 96 -16.58 15.81 34.29
C GLY A 96 -16.48 14.61 33.36
N ALA A 97 -17.56 13.84 33.22
CA ALA A 97 -17.64 12.70 32.29
C ALA A 97 -17.50 13.15 30.84
N GLU A 98 -18.23 14.19 30.42
CA GLU A 98 -18.17 14.70 29.03
C GLU A 98 -16.80 15.32 28.72
N LEU A 99 -16.17 15.99 29.70
CA LEU A 99 -14.82 16.53 29.55
C LEU A 99 -13.77 15.40 29.42
N SER A 100 -13.96 14.29 30.12
CA SER A 100 -13.10 13.10 30.00
C SER A 100 -13.25 12.45 28.62
N LYS A 101 -14.48 12.30 28.13
CA LYS A 101 -14.78 11.81 26.78
C LYS A 101 -14.20 12.71 25.68
N THR A 102 -14.28 14.03 25.88
CA THR A 102 -13.69 15.01 24.95
C THR A 102 -12.17 14.86 24.88
N LYS A 103 -11.50 14.65 26.02
CA LYS A 103 -10.05 14.38 26.06
C LYS A 103 -9.68 13.09 25.34
N GLU A 104 -10.47 12.03 25.50
CA GLU A 104 -10.25 10.75 24.81
C GLU A 104 -10.40 10.91 23.29
N LEU A 105 -11.44 11.60 22.83
CA LEU A 105 -11.62 11.93 21.41
C LEU A 105 -10.47 12.78 20.87
N GLU A 106 -9.97 13.75 21.64
CA GLU A 106 -8.81 14.56 21.26
C GLU A 106 -7.54 13.69 21.11
N GLN A 107 -7.32 12.74 22.01
CA GLN A 107 -6.21 11.79 21.92
C GLN A 107 -6.32 10.90 20.67
N GLN A 108 -7.53 10.40 20.36
CA GLN A 108 -7.77 9.63 19.14
C GLN A 108 -7.50 10.47 17.88
N VAL A 109 -7.98 11.72 17.84
CA VAL A 109 -7.73 12.62 16.71
C VAL A 109 -6.22 12.84 16.51
N ARG A 110 -5.47 13.08 17.59
CA ARG A 110 -4.01 13.23 17.51
C ARG A 110 -3.32 11.96 17.00
N PHE A 111 -3.77 10.79 17.47
CA PHE A 111 -3.26 9.51 16.97
C PHE A 111 -3.48 9.34 15.47
N PHE A 112 -4.69 9.63 14.98
CA PHE A 112 -4.98 9.57 13.54
C PHE A 112 -4.18 10.61 12.75
N GLN A 113 -4.00 11.82 13.26
CA GLN A 113 -3.15 12.84 12.63
C GLN A 113 -1.70 12.35 12.48
N SER A 114 -1.11 11.77 13.54
CA SER A 114 0.24 11.20 13.48
C SER A 114 0.33 10.02 12.51
N SER A 115 -0.66 9.13 12.52
CA SER A 115 -0.70 7.98 11.62
C SER A 115 -0.79 8.40 10.15
N VAL A 116 -1.62 9.40 9.86
CA VAL A 116 -1.77 9.96 8.50
C VAL A 116 -0.47 10.64 8.06
N ALA A 117 0.17 11.42 8.94
CA ALA A 117 1.46 12.05 8.64
C ALA A 117 2.56 11.01 8.32
N GLN A 118 2.61 9.91 9.08
CA GLN A 118 3.53 8.82 8.82
C GLN A 118 3.24 8.13 7.48
N ALA A 119 1.98 7.81 7.17
CA ALA A 119 1.61 7.22 5.89
C ALA A 119 1.99 8.11 4.69
N PHE A 120 1.88 9.44 4.83
CA PHE A 120 2.35 10.36 3.81
C PHE A 120 3.88 10.36 3.68
N ALA A 121 4.61 10.34 4.78
CA ALA A 121 6.07 10.24 4.74
C ALA A 121 6.56 8.93 4.08
N GLU A 122 5.92 7.80 4.38
CA GLU A 122 6.21 6.50 3.78
C GLU A 122 5.88 6.47 2.27
N ARG A 123 4.74 7.03 1.88
CA ARG A 123 4.36 7.18 0.47
C ARG A 123 5.36 8.05 -0.28
N ASP A 124 5.73 9.19 0.26
CA ASP A 124 6.64 10.14 -0.38
C ASP A 124 8.06 9.55 -0.47
N GLY A 125 8.49 8.79 0.55
CA GLY A 125 9.73 8.00 0.50
C GLY A 125 9.71 6.94 -0.59
N SER A 126 8.62 6.17 -0.68
CA SER A 126 8.44 5.14 -1.72
C SER A 126 8.41 5.74 -3.14
N LEU A 127 7.78 6.91 -3.30
CA LEU A 127 7.73 7.63 -4.57
C LEU A 127 9.13 8.08 -5.00
N LEU A 128 9.92 8.64 -4.09
CA LEU A 128 11.30 9.03 -4.38
C LEU A 128 12.18 7.84 -4.78
N GLU A 129 12.01 6.69 -4.12
CA GLU A 129 12.70 5.46 -4.49
C GLU A 129 12.30 4.96 -5.89
N CYS A 130 11.01 5.04 -6.22
CA CYS A 130 10.49 4.73 -7.54
C CYS A 130 11.08 5.64 -8.62
N GLU A 131 11.17 6.95 -8.37
CA GLU A 131 11.81 7.89 -9.31
C GLU A 131 13.28 7.56 -9.53
N LYS A 132 14.04 7.28 -8.46
CA LYS A 132 15.44 6.83 -8.58
C LYS A 132 15.56 5.51 -9.33
N ALA A 133 14.62 4.58 -9.17
CA ALA A 133 14.62 3.32 -9.92
C ALA A 133 14.39 3.57 -11.41
N LYS A 134 13.45 4.45 -11.75
CA LYS A 134 13.17 4.87 -13.13
C LYS A 134 14.39 5.53 -13.78
N GLU A 135 15.08 6.43 -13.09
CA GLU A 135 16.32 7.05 -13.61
C GLU A 135 17.40 6.00 -13.94
N ARG A 136 17.55 4.99 -13.09
CA ARG A 136 18.50 3.88 -13.34
C ARG A 136 18.06 3.00 -14.51
N GLU A 137 16.77 2.75 -14.66
CA GLU A 137 16.21 2.02 -15.80
C GLU A 137 16.46 2.77 -17.10
N GLU A 138 16.17 4.08 -17.14
CA GLU A 138 16.42 4.93 -18.32
C GLU A 138 17.91 4.95 -18.70
N ALA A 139 18.81 5.01 -17.71
CA ALA A 139 20.24 4.87 -17.94
C ALA A 139 20.61 3.47 -18.49
N GLY A 140 19.98 2.41 -17.96
CA GLY A 140 20.14 1.04 -18.44
C GLY A 140 19.66 0.84 -19.88
N LEU A 141 18.54 1.47 -20.27
CA LEU A 141 18.00 1.43 -21.63
C LEU A 141 18.93 2.12 -22.62
N LYS A 142 19.49 3.29 -22.26
CA LYS A 142 20.51 3.97 -23.07
C LYS A 142 21.72 3.06 -23.31
N MET A 143 22.18 2.36 -22.28
CA MET A 143 23.29 1.40 -22.42
C MET A 143 22.92 0.21 -23.32
N CYS A 144 21.71 -0.34 -23.19
CA CYS A 144 21.25 -1.42 -24.07
C CYS A 144 21.20 -0.97 -25.54
N ALA A 145 20.71 0.23 -25.83
CA ALA A 145 20.70 0.79 -27.18
C ALA A 145 22.11 0.84 -27.79
N THR A 146 23.11 1.27 -27.03
CA THR A 146 24.51 1.28 -27.52
C THR A 146 25.07 -0.13 -27.74
N PHE A 147 24.67 -1.12 -26.94
CA PHE A 147 25.05 -2.51 -27.18
C PHE A 147 24.39 -3.08 -28.43
N GLU A 148 23.10 -2.80 -28.65
CA GLU A 148 22.38 -3.21 -29.86
C GLU A 148 23.00 -2.62 -31.12
N GLU A 149 23.42 -1.35 -31.09
CA GLU A 149 24.14 -0.71 -32.19
C GLU A 149 25.46 -1.42 -32.48
N ARG A 150 26.28 -1.67 -31.45
CA ARG A 150 27.54 -2.42 -31.60
C ARG A 150 27.33 -3.84 -32.12
N THR A 151 26.28 -4.53 -31.67
CA THR A 151 25.95 -5.87 -32.21
C THR A 151 25.60 -5.78 -33.69
N ARG A 152 24.85 -4.77 -34.11
CA ARG A 152 24.51 -4.55 -35.53
C ARG A 152 25.75 -4.25 -36.37
N GLU A 153 26.69 -3.47 -35.86
CA GLU A 153 27.99 -3.23 -36.50
C GLU A 153 28.78 -4.52 -36.67
N TYR A 154 28.91 -5.34 -35.61
CA TYR A 154 29.61 -6.62 -35.69
C TYR A 154 28.94 -7.61 -36.65
N GLN A 155 27.61 -7.65 -36.68
CA GLN A 155 26.86 -8.47 -37.62
C GLN A 155 27.18 -8.08 -39.07
N THR A 156 27.17 -6.77 -39.36
CA THR A 156 27.48 -6.22 -40.68
C THR A 156 28.93 -6.55 -41.08
N ALA A 157 29.88 -6.38 -40.17
CA ALA A 157 31.28 -6.72 -40.42
C ALA A 157 31.49 -8.23 -40.67
N MET A 158 30.74 -9.10 -39.98
CA MET A 158 30.78 -10.54 -40.23
C MET A 158 30.22 -10.88 -41.62
N GLU A 159 29.12 -10.26 -42.03
CA GLU A 159 28.53 -10.44 -43.35
C GLU A 159 29.48 -9.96 -44.47
N ASP A 160 30.16 -8.82 -44.27
CA ASP A 160 31.20 -8.32 -45.18
C ASP A 160 32.36 -9.30 -45.31
N GLN A 161 32.86 -9.81 -44.18
CA GLN A 161 33.95 -10.78 -44.17
C GLN A 161 33.55 -12.09 -44.84
N LYS A 162 32.30 -12.54 -44.66
CA LYS A 162 31.75 -13.72 -45.32
C LYS A 162 31.74 -13.52 -46.84
N ARG A 163 31.24 -12.38 -47.32
CA ARG A 163 31.24 -12.05 -48.76
C ARG A 163 32.66 -12.06 -49.34
N LEU A 164 33.62 -11.44 -48.65
CA LEU A 164 35.02 -11.46 -49.08
C LEU A 164 35.59 -12.88 -49.15
N ASN A 165 35.24 -13.74 -48.19
CA ASN A 165 35.69 -15.13 -48.19
C ASN A 165 35.07 -15.92 -49.35
N ASP A 166 33.78 -15.72 -49.62
CA ASP A 166 33.09 -16.32 -50.76
C ASP A 166 33.72 -15.88 -52.10
N ASP A 167 34.08 -14.60 -52.24
CA ASP A 167 34.79 -14.06 -53.40
C ASP A 167 36.18 -14.70 -53.57
N LEU A 168 36.98 -14.78 -52.49
CA LEU A 168 38.30 -15.42 -52.52
C LEU A 168 38.22 -16.91 -52.85
N GLN A 169 37.20 -17.60 -52.34
CA GLN A 169 36.96 -19.00 -52.64
C GLN A 169 36.66 -19.18 -54.14
N MET A 170 35.86 -18.28 -54.72
CA MET A 170 35.56 -18.27 -56.16
C MET A 170 36.82 -18.04 -57.00
N GLU A 171 37.62 -17.01 -56.69
CA GLU A 171 38.90 -16.75 -57.37
C GLU A 171 39.86 -17.96 -57.28
N LEU A 172 39.93 -18.61 -56.12
CA LEU A 172 40.74 -19.82 -55.93
C LEU A 172 40.26 -20.97 -56.81
N THR A 173 38.94 -21.13 -57.01
CA THR A 173 38.41 -22.15 -57.92
C THR A 173 38.69 -21.84 -59.38
N GLU A 174 38.59 -20.58 -59.81
CA GLU A 174 38.96 -20.15 -61.16
C GLU A 174 40.45 -20.36 -61.42
N LEU A 175 41.31 -19.98 -60.48
CA LEU A 175 42.75 -20.17 -60.61
C LEU A 175 43.12 -21.65 -60.67
N LYS A 176 42.46 -22.50 -59.89
CA LYS A 176 42.63 -23.96 -59.99
C LYS A 176 42.22 -24.49 -61.36
N ALA A 177 41.07 -24.07 -61.89
CA ALA A 177 40.62 -24.44 -63.22
C ALA A 177 41.57 -23.96 -64.32
N HIS A 178 42.09 -22.72 -64.20
CA HIS A 178 43.10 -22.19 -65.11
C HIS A 178 44.41 -22.97 -65.03
N THR A 179 44.85 -23.31 -63.81
CA THR A 179 46.03 -24.15 -63.57
C THR A 179 45.86 -25.50 -64.25
N GLU A 180 44.72 -26.17 -64.07
CA GLU A 180 44.43 -27.46 -64.69
C GLU A 180 44.39 -27.38 -66.23
N SER A 181 43.80 -26.32 -66.78
CA SER A 181 43.86 -26.04 -68.22
C SER A 181 45.30 -25.88 -68.71
N SER A 182 46.14 -25.12 -68.00
CA SER A 182 47.55 -24.95 -68.31
C SER A 182 48.34 -26.26 -68.22
N LEU A 183 48.10 -27.09 -67.20
CA LEU A 183 48.68 -28.43 -67.08
C LEU A 183 48.34 -29.30 -68.30
N ASN A 184 47.08 -29.24 -68.78
CA ASN A 184 46.66 -29.93 -69.99
C ASN A 184 47.35 -29.42 -71.26
N VAL A 185 47.57 -28.10 -71.38
CA VAL A 185 48.33 -27.51 -72.49
C VAL A 185 49.78 -27.99 -72.47
N ILE A 186 50.44 -27.94 -71.32
CA ILE A 186 51.82 -28.43 -71.14
C ILE A 186 51.93 -29.91 -71.54
N LYS A 187 50.97 -30.73 -71.09
CA LYS A 187 50.91 -32.14 -71.47
C LYS A 187 50.82 -32.32 -73.00
N LYS A 188 49.98 -31.54 -73.68
CA LYS A 188 49.88 -31.56 -75.15
C LYS A 188 51.16 -31.09 -75.85
N LEU A 189 51.80 -30.02 -75.36
CA LEU A 189 53.08 -29.55 -75.91
C LEU A 189 54.15 -30.62 -75.79
N TYR A 190 54.23 -31.29 -74.63
CA TYR A 190 55.12 -32.42 -74.42
C TYR A 190 54.80 -33.58 -75.38
N GLU A 191 53.52 -33.89 -75.62
CA GLU A 191 53.10 -34.91 -76.60
C GLU A 191 53.52 -34.55 -78.04
N VAL A 192 53.40 -33.27 -78.44
CA VAL A 192 53.86 -32.79 -79.76
C VAL A 192 55.38 -32.94 -79.88
N ARG A 193 56.12 -32.49 -78.87
CA ARG A 193 57.59 -32.62 -78.81
C ARG A 193 58.04 -34.08 -78.89
N SER A 194 57.36 -34.97 -78.18
CA SER A 194 57.66 -36.41 -78.14
C SER A 194 57.38 -37.14 -79.46
N ARG A 195 56.66 -36.52 -80.40
CA ARG A 195 56.46 -37.07 -81.75
C ARG A 195 57.59 -36.74 -82.71
N GLU A 196 58.33 -35.66 -82.45
CA GLU A 196 59.44 -35.18 -83.29
C GLU A 196 60.83 -35.58 -82.75
N CYS A 197 60.95 -35.92 -81.45
CA CYS A 197 62.16 -36.45 -80.82
C CYS A 197 61.87 -37.69 -79.93
N GLU A 198 62.86 -38.58 -79.76
CA GLU A 198 62.78 -39.72 -78.83
C GLU A 198 62.83 -39.23 -77.37
N CYS A 199 61.67 -39.00 -76.77
CA CYS A 199 61.55 -38.55 -75.38
C CYS A 199 61.18 -39.70 -74.40
N PRO A 200 61.70 -39.70 -73.16
CA PRO A 200 61.42 -40.73 -72.16
C PRO A 200 59.97 -40.68 -71.65
N SER A 201 59.28 -41.81 -71.66
CA SER A 201 57.83 -41.88 -71.41
C SER A 201 57.41 -41.86 -69.93
N ASN A 202 58.33 -42.10 -68.99
CA ASN A 202 58.06 -42.23 -67.55
C ASN A 202 58.80 -41.17 -66.72
N ILE A 203 58.57 -39.90 -67.02
CA ILE A 203 59.11 -38.77 -66.23
C ILE A 203 57.99 -38.00 -65.53
N THR A 204 58.32 -37.38 -64.40
CA THR A 204 57.41 -36.57 -63.57
C THR A 204 56.95 -35.31 -64.30
N PHE A 205 55.88 -34.67 -63.82
CA PHE A 205 55.33 -33.48 -64.46
C PHE A 205 56.30 -32.28 -64.40
N GLU A 206 56.98 -32.05 -63.27
CA GLU A 206 58.07 -31.08 -63.18
C GLU A 206 59.17 -31.34 -64.20
N GLU A 207 59.60 -32.60 -64.40
CA GLU A 207 60.64 -32.94 -65.39
C GLU A 207 60.16 -32.69 -66.84
N LYS A 208 58.88 -32.89 -67.14
CA LYS A 208 58.29 -32.52 -68.44
C LYS A 208 58.33 -31.01 -68.68
N CYS A 209 58.04 -30.22 -67.63
CA CYS A 209 58.15 -28.76 -67.69
C CYS A 209 59.59 -28.31 -67.88
N SER A 210 60.55 -28.87 -67.14
CA SER A 210 61.98 -28.54 -67.28
C SER A 210 62.49 -28.82 -68.69
N ILE A 211 62.12 -29.96 -69.29
CA ILE A 211 62.51 -30.29 -70.68
C ILE A 211 61.93 -29.29 -71.69
N LEU A 212 60.66 -28.89 -71.53
CA LEU A 212 60.03 -27.89 -72.40
C LEU A 212 60.62 -26.49 -72.22
N LEU A 213 61.09 -26.16 -71.01
CA LEU A 213 61.74 -24.87 -70.71
C LEU A 213 63.19 -24.82 -71.21
N ASP A 214 63.86 -25.97 -71.27
CA ASP A 214 65.24 -26.10 -71.77
C ASP A 214 65.31 -26.23 -73.31
N ASP A 215 64.17 -26.37 -73.99
CA ASP A 215 64.13 -26.35 -75.46
C ASP A 215 64.57 -24.97 -75.98
N SER A 216 65.43 -24.94 -77.00
CA SER A 216 65.87 -23.68 -77.59
C SER A 216 64.69 -22.96 -78.26
N ALA A 217 64.68 -21.64 -78.22
CA ALA A 217 63.63 -20.83 -78.86
C ALA A 217 63.49 -21.13 -80.37
N ASP A 218 64.57 -21.55 -81.03
CA ASP A 218 64.59 -21.96 -82.43
C ASP A 218 63.83 -23.28 -82.70
N SER A 219 63.64 -24.11 -81.67
CA SER A 219 62.88 -25.36 -81.73
C SER A 219 61.37 -25.14 -81.74
N TRP A 220 60.92 -23.95 -81.32
CA TRP A 220 59.51 -23.57 -81.19
C TRP A 220 59.17 -22.26 -81.93
N SER A 221 60.08 -21.74 -82.75
CA SER A 221 59.87 -20.46 -83.44
C SER A 221 59.08 -20.61 -84.74
N PHE A 222 58.01 -19.82 -84.83
CA PHE A 222 57.70 -19.08 -86.06
C PHE A 222 57.97 -17.61 -85.72
N ASN A 223 58.99 -17.03 -86.34
CA ASN A 223 59.56 -15.72 -86.03
C ASN A 223 58.50 -14.63 -85.79
N LEU A 224 58.63 -13.87 -84.70
CA LEU A 224 58.42 -12.42 -84.75
C LEU A 224 59.08 -11.72 -83.55
N ASP A 225 60.05 -10.87 -83.88
CA ASP A 225 60.69 -9.89 -83.01
C ASP A 225 59.67 -9.04 -82.24
N GLY A 226 59.99 -8.71 -80.99
CA GLY A 226 59.08 -7.95 -80.14
C GLY A 226 59.74 -7.34 -78.90
N GLU A 227 60.78 -6.53 -79.10
CA GLU A 227 61.40 -5.65 -78.08
C GLU A 227 60.43 -4.63 -77.43
N THR A 228 59.12 -4.66 -77.75
CA THR A 228 58.08 -3.84 -77.11
C THR A 228 57.51 -4.45 -75.81
N SER A 229 57.73 -5.74 -75.56
CA SER A 229 57.15 -6.46 -74.40
C SER A 229 57.84 -6.12 -73.09
N THR A 230 59.16 -5.96 -73.10
CA THR A 230 59.96 -5.72 -71.89
C THR A 230 59.70 -4.33 -71.30
N SER A 231 59.54 -3.29 -72.13
CA SER A 231 59.23 -1.93 -71.65
C SER A 231 57.83 -1.81 -71.06
N LYS A 232 56.84 -2.53 -71.63
CA LYS A 232 55.46 -2.56 -71.11
C LYS A 232 55.35 -3.34 -69.80
N TYR A 233 56.14 -4.41 -69.67
CA TYR A 233 56.28 -5.17 -68.43
C TYR A 233 56.97 -4.35 -67.33
N ILE A 234 58.04 -3.62 -67.65
CA ILE A 234 58.70 -2.70 -66.71
C ILE A 234 57.73 -1.61 -66.25
N ALA A 235 56.98 -0.98 -67.15
CA ALA A 235 55.97 0.02 -66.79
C ALA A 235 54.83 -0.56 -65.91
N SER A 236 54.40 -1.81 -66.17
CA SER A 236 53.41 -2.51 -65.34
C SER A 236 53.95 -2.80 -63.94
N LEU A 237 55.21 -3.24 -63.82
CA LEU A 237 55.87 -3.48 -62.55
C LEU A 237 56.09 -2.17 -61.76
N GLU A 238 56.45 -1.08 -62.42
CA GLU A 238 56.59 0.23 -61.79
C GLU A 238 55.24 0.74 -61.25
N GLN A 239 54.15 0.57 -62.02
CA GLN A 239 52.80 0.92 -61.57
C GLN A 239 52.33 0.05 -60.40
N GLU A 240 52.64 -1.24 -60.41
CA GLU A 240 52.34 -2.14 -59.30
C GLU A 240 53.15 -1.77 -58.05
N ASN A 241 54.41 -1.37 -58.21
CA ASN A 241 55.27 -0.94 -57.11
C ASN A 241 54.76 0.36 -56.47
N GLU A 242 54.27 1.32 -57.26
CA GLU A 242 53.61 2.53 -56.71
C GLU A 242 52.27 2.21 -56.03
N SER A 243 51.49 1.27 -56.57
CA SER A 243 50.27 0.76 -55.90
C SER A 243 50.59 0.10 -54.55
N LEU A 244 51.66 -0.70 -54.49
CA LEU A 244 52.14 -1.32 -53.26
C LEU A 244 52.64 -0.28 -52.25
N LYS A 245 53.38 0.74 -52.67
CA LYS A 245 53.78 1.86 -51.80
C LYS A 245 52.58 2.60 -51.21
N ALA A 246 51.53 2.84 -52.00
CA ALA A 246 50.30 3.45 -51.51
C ALA A 246 49.59 2.56 -50.48
N LYS A 247 49.51 1.24 -50.73
CA LYS A 247 48.95 0.26 -49.78
C LYS A 247 49.76 0.19 -48.48
N ILE A 248 51.09 0.19 -48.56
CA ILE A 248 52.00 0.22 -47.41
C ILE A 248 51.79 1.50 -46.59
N SER A 249 51.67 2.65 -47.25
CA SER A 249 51.42 3.94 -46.58
C SER A 249 50.07 3.95 -45.84
N LYS A 250 49.02 3.37 -46.46
CA LYS A 250 47.71 3.20 -45.82
C LYS A 250 47.77 2.26 -44.61
N LEU A 251 48.49 1.14 -44.72
CA LEU A 251 48.71 0.21 -43.61
C LEU A 251 49.48 0.86 -42.45
N GLN A 252 50.52 1.64 -42.75
CA GLN A 252 51.25 2.38 -41.72
C GLN A 252 50.37 3.42 -41.00
N SER A 253 49.48 4.10 -41.73
CA SER A 253 48.48 5.01 -41.14
C SER A 253 47.50 4.27 -40.22
N ASN A 254 46.97 3.12 -40.67
CA ASN A 254 46.07 2.30 -39.87
C ASN A 254 46.74 1.74 -38.62
N LEU A 255 48.01 1.34 -38.71
CA LEU A 255 48.79 0.85 -37.58
C LEU A 255 48.99 1.97 -36.54
N ARG A 256 49.27 3.20 -36.98
CA ARG A 256 49.38 4.37 -36.09
C ARG A 256 48.09 4.64 -35.34
N MET A 257 46.95 4.62 -36.03
CA MET A 257 45.63 4.78 -35.42
C MET A 257 45.32 3.66 -34.42
N SER A 258 45.67 2.42 -34.76
CA SER A 258 45.49 1.26 -33.88
C SER A 258 46.30 1.40 -32.58
N PHE A 259 47.54 1.91 -32.68
CA PHE A 259 48.39 2.20 -31.52
C PHE A 259 47.81 3.30 -30.62
N GLU A 260 47.21 4.34 -31.20
CA GLU A 260 46.53 5.40 -30.42
C GLU A 260 45.30 4.85 -29.66
N ILE A 261 44.52 3.99 -30.30
CA ILE A 261 43.38 3.29 -29.68
C ILE A 261 43.85 2.39 -28.54
N GLU A 262 44.88 1.57 -28.79
CA GLU A 262 45.47 0.68 -27.77
C GLU A 262 45.95 1.50 -26.56
N HIS A 263 46.66 2.60 -26.81
CA HIS A 263 47.14 3.46 -25.75
C HIS A 263 45.97 4.07 -24.94
N HIS A 264 44.91 4.52 -25.59
CA HIS A 264 43.72 5.04 -24.90
C HIS A 264 43.04 3.97 -24.04
N LEU A 265 42.86 2.76 -24.58
CA LEU A 265 42.29 1.62 -23.85
C LEU A 265 43.16 1.25 -22.64
N GLN A 266 44.48 1.24 -22.80
CA GLN A 266 45.40 0.94 -21.71
C GLN A 266 45.34 1.98 -20.58
N ARG A 267 45.16 3.28 -20.90
CA ARG A 267 44.94 4.32 -19.89
C ARG A 267 43.64 4.12 -19.13
N ASN A 268 42.57 3.75 -19.84
CA ASN A 268 41.26 3.50 -19.25
C ASN A 268 41.28 2.27 -18.35
N ALA A 269 41.93 1.19 -18.78
CA ALA A 269 42.13 -0.02 -17.97
C ALA A 269 42.83 0.30 -16.65
N ARG A 270 43.97 1.02 -16.70
CA ARG A 270 44.69 1.45 -15.48
C ARG A 270 43.84 2.32 -14.54
N THR A 271 42.93 3.11 -15.09
CA THR A 271 42.03 3.97 -14.30
C THR A 271 40.96 3.13 -13.61
N LEU A 272 40.40 2.14 -14.31
CA LEU A 272 39.44 1.20 -13.75
C LEU A 272 40.07 0.33 -12.67
N GLU A 273 41.28 -0.18 -12.87
CA GLU A 273 42.04 -0.94 -11.86
C GLU A 273 42.23 -0.14 -10.57
N LYS A 274 42.57 1.15 -10.68
CA LYS A 274 42.69 2.04 -9.50
C LYS A 274 41.36 2.22 -8.77
N LYS A 275 40.26 2.39 -9.50
CA LYS A 275 38.92 2.51 -8.90
C LYS A 275 38.50 1.21 -8.22
N GLN A 276 38.79 0.08 -8.84
CA GLN A 276 38.53 -1.24 -8.26
C GLN A 276 39.32 -1.44 -6.96
N ALA A 277 40.62 -1.15 -6.96
CA ALA A 277 41.44 -1.26 -5.75
C ALA A 277 40.92 -0.40 -4.59
N LEU A 278 40.47 0.83 -4.87
CA LEU A 278 39.86 1.70 -3.86
C LEU A 278 38.54 1.14 -3.30
N SER A 279 37.71 0.57 -4.17
CA SER A 279 36.46 -0.07 -3.75
C SER A 279 36.72 -1.31 -2.90
N ASP A 280 37.69 -2.13 -3.28
CA ASP A 280 38.07 -3.34 -2.55
C ASP A 280 38.59 -3.02 -1.15
N ASP A 281 39.40 -1.95 -1.01
CA ASP A 281 39.90 -1.48 0.28
C ASP A 281 38.75 -0.97 1.17
N LEU A 282 37.79 -0.23 0.61
CA LEU A 282 36.62 0.25 1.36
C LEU A 282 35.76 -0.91 1.85
N MET A 283 35.49 -1.89 0.99
CA MET A 283 34.72 -3.09 1.34
C MET A 283 35.42 -3.91 2.42
N ARG A 284 36.74 -4.10 2.30
CA ARG A 284 37.55 -4.82 3.27
C ARG A 284 37.53 -4.13 4.65
N ASN A 285 37.65 -2.80 4.67
CA ASN A 285 37.60 -2.02 5.89
C ASN A 285 36.21 -2.09 6.54
N GLY A 286 35.14 -1.98 5.75
CA GLY A 286 33.75 -2.12 6.21
C GLY A 286 33.48 -3.51 6.81
N LEU A 287 33.89 -4.57 6.12
CA LEU A 287 33.75 -5.95 6.60
C LEU A 287 34.57 -6.19 7.89
N SER A 288 35.78 -5.65 7.97
CA SER A 288 36.60 -5.75 9.19
C SER A 288 35.94 -5.05 10.38
N ALA A 289 35.34 -3.86 10.17
CA ALA A 289 34.62 -3.15 11.20
C ALA A 289 33.38 -3.93 11.67
N LEU A 290 32.59 -4.46 10.73
CA LEU A 290 31.41 -5.26 11.05
C LEU A 290 31.78 -6.54 11.80
N GLN A 291 32.85 -7.21 11.39
CA GLN A 291 33.37 -8.40 12.06
C GLN A 291 33.76 -8.08 13.51
N LYS A 292 34.43 -6.95 13.77
CA LYS A 292 34.79 -6.53 15.13
C LYS A 292 33.54 -6.33 15.99
N VAL A 293 32.53 -5.63 15.47
CA VAL A 293 31.25 -5.42 16.19
C VAL A 293 30.58 -6.75 16.49
N TYR A 294 30.48 -7.65 15.51
CA TYR A 294 29.91 -8.97 15.70
C TYR A 294 30.66 -9.79 16.76
N THR A 295 32.00 -9.79 16.73
CA THR A 295 32.80 -10.51 17.72
C THR A 295 32.62 -9.97 19.13
N TYR A 296 32.50 -8.65 19.27
CA TYR A 296 32.25 -8.00 20.56
C TYR A 296 30.87 -8.35 21.10
N GLN A 297 29.82 -8.21 20.28
CA GLN A 297 28.46 -8.55 20.65
C GLN A 297 28.34 -10.03 21.04
N ARG A 298 28.97 -10.93 20.27
CA ARG A 298 28.98 -12.36 20.59
C ARG A 298 29.63 -12.65 21.93
N ALA A 299 30.75 -11.99 22.24
CA ALA A 299 31.43 -12.15 23.52
C ALA A 299 30.56 -11.64 24.69
N GLU A 300 29.89 -10.50 24.53
CA GLU A 300 29.03 -9.94 25.56
C GLU A 300 27.80 -10.83 25.83
N ILE A 301 27.16 -11.35 24.78
CA ILE A 301 26.05 -12.30 24.91
C ILE A 301 26.51 -13.57 25.63
N MET A 302 27.68 -14.10 25.26
CA MET A 302 28.22 -15.30 25.89
C MET A 302 28.51 -15.08 27.38
N LYS A 303 29.08 -13.93 27.74
CA LYS A 303 29.30 -13.53 29.12
C LYS A 303 27.99 -13.47 29.93
N ILE A 304 26.96 -12.83 29.40
CA ILE A 304 25.64 -12.75 30.07
C ILE A 304 25.06 -14.15 30.28
N LEU A 305 25.12 -15.02 29.26
CA LEU A 305 24.63 -16.39 29.37
C LEU A 305 25.39 -17.21 30.42
N GLU A 306 26.71 -17.03 30.53
CA GLU A 306 27.52 -17.68 31.57
C GLU A 306 27.18 -17.18 32.97
N GLU A 307 26.97 -15.86 33.14
CA GLU A 307 26.54 -15.26 34.40
C GLU A 307 25.16 -15.79 34.85
N GLU A 308 24.18 -15.84 33.95
CA GLU A 308 22.85 -16.38 34.20
C GLU A 308 22.89 -17.89 34.52
N LEU A 309 23.76 -18.65 33.84
CA LEU A 309 23.96 -20.07 34.12
C LEU A 309 24.51 -20.29 35.54
N LEU A 310 25.45 -19.44 35.98
CA LEU A 310 25.99 -19.50 37.34
C LEU A 310 24.95 -19.15 38.40
N LEU A 311 24.12 -18.13 38.15
CA LEU A 311 23.01 -17.75 39.04
C LEU A 311 21.99 -18.89 39.16
N LEU A 312 21.59 -19.48 38.04
CA LEU A 312 20.66 -20.62 38.02
C LEU A 312 21.24 -21.83 38.75
N SER A 313 22.51 -22.15 38.51
CA SER A 313 23.21 -23.24 39.21
C SER A 313 23.22 -23.02 40.73
N THR A 314 23.49 -21.79 41.19
CA THR A 314 23.45 -21.43 42.60
C THR A 314 22.05 -21.61 43.19
N ALA A 315 21.02 -21.14 42.49
CA ALA A 315 19.62 -21.31 42.92
C ALA A 315 19.20 -22.79 42.98
N VAL A 316 19.62 -23.60 42.00
CA VAL A 316 19.38 -25.05 41.98
C VAL A 316 20.07 -25.73 43.17
N ASN A 317 21.32 -25.36 43.47
CA ASN A 317 22.03 -25.89 44.63
C ASN A 317 21.34 -25.49 45.95
N GLU A 318 20.90 -24.24 46.09
CA GLU A 318 20.12 -23.82 47.27
C GLU A 318 18.79 -24.59 47.41
N ILE A 319 18.09 -24.86 46.31
CA ILE A 319 16.88 -25.69 46.31
C ILE A 319 17.22 -27.11 46.74
N GLN A 320 18.31 -27.68 46.23
CA GLN A 320 18.79 -29.01 46.57
C GLN A 320 19.18 -29.12 48.05
N ASP A 321 19.85 -28.11 48.60
CA ASP A 321 20.21 -28.03 50.01
C ASP A 321 18.97 -27.91 50.90
N LYS A 322 18.00 -27.08 50.52
CA LYS A 322 16.71 -26.99 51.22
C LYS A 322 15.94 -28.31 51.17
N LEU A 323 15.97 -29.00 50.02
CA LEU A 323 15.30 -30.29 49.84
C LEU A 323 15.95 -31.39 50.71
N THR A 324 17.29 -31.44 50.74
CA THR A 324 18.01 -32.38 51.61
C THR A 324 17.75 -32.09 53.09
N GLN A 325 17.68 -30.82 53.51
CA GLN A 325 17.27 -30.45 54.87
C GLN A 325 15.84 -30.91 55.21
N ILE A 326 14.89 -30.77 54.27
CA ILE A 326 13.51 -31.27 54.44
C ILE A 326 13.50 -32.79 54.58
N CYS A 327 14.25 -33.52 53.75
CA CYS A 327 14.36 -34.97 53.83
C CYS A 327 14.93 -35.44 55.17
N ILE A 328 15.98 -34.78 55.68
CA ILE A 328 16.58 -35.08 56.99
C ILE A 328 15.57 -34.79 58.13
N ASN A 329 14.84 -33.67 58.06
CA ASN A 329 13.81 -33.34 59.04
C ASN A 329 12.61 -34.32 59.02
N ALA A 330 12.30 -34.91 57.86
CA ALA A 330 11.28 -35.94 57.72
C ALA A 330 11.73 -37.30 58.29
N GLU A 331 13.00 -37.65 58.19
CA GLU A 331 13.56 -38.88 58.78
C GLU A 331 13.72 -38.80 60.32
N ILE A 332 13.93 -37.60 60.88
CA ILE A 332 13.97 -37.38 62.34
C ILE A 332 12.57 -37.52 62.98
N MET A 333 11.49 -37.41 62.20
CA MET A 333 10.10 -37.38 62.69
C MET A 333 9.27 -38.65 62.36
N GLY A 334 9.87 -39.75 61.87
CA GLY A 334 9.19 -41.04 61.70
C GLY A 334 9.77 -42.09 62.64
N ASN A 335 9.06 -42.55 63.70
CA ASN A 335 7.92 -43.48 63.67
C ASN A 335 7.30 -43.66 65.09
N PRO A 336 6.17 -44.37 65.31
CA PRO A 336 4.99 -44.64 64.48
C PRO A 336 3.64 -44.39 65.23
N VAL A 337 2.52 -44.68 64.54
CA VAL A 337 1.19 -45.07 65.06
C VAL A 337 0.14 -43.96 65.21
N GLY A 338 -0.95 -44.11 64.45
CA GLY A 338 -2.24 -43.50 64.77
C GLY A 338 -3.22 -43.53 63.60
N LYS A 339 -3.94 -44.65 63.41
CA LYS A 339 -5.20 -44.67 62.63
C LYS A 339 -6.14 -43.60 63.20
N MET A 340 -6.58 -42.63 62.40
CA MET A 340 -7.82 -41.88 62.66
C MET A 340 -8.16 -41.05 61.40
N GLN A 341 -8.98 -41.59 60.51
CA GLN A 341 -10.40 -41.26 60.39
C GLN A 341 -10.63 -39.87 59.78
N CYS A 342 -11.02 -39.87 58.51
CA CYS A 342 -11.56 -38.71 57.81
C CYS A 342 -12.83 -38.23 58.53
N CYS A 343 -12.86 -36.96 58.87
CA CYS A 343 -14.11 -36.24 59.10
C CYS A 343 -14.24 -35.17 58.03
N ASP A 344 -15.20 -35.40 57.14
CA ASP A 344 -15.94 -34.35 56.44
C ASP A 344 -16.58 -33.45 57.49
N SER A 345 -16.01 -32.29 57.73
CA SER A 345 -16.79 -31.16 58.23
C SER A 345 -16.04 -29.84 58.05
N SER A 346 -16.74 -28.91 57.40
CA SER A 346 -16.54 -27.46 57.50
C SER A 346 -15.37 -26.88 56.70
N CYS A 347 -15.61 -26.63 55.41
CA CYS A 347 -15.07 -25.45 54.72
C CYS A 347 -15.39 -24.21 55.55
N LYS A 348 -14.45 -23.79 56.39
CA LYS A 348 -14.35 -22.40 56.81
C LYS A 348 -13.38 -21.75 55.84
N ASP A 349 -13.94 -20.90 55.01
CA ASP A 349 -13.23 -19.98 54.15
C ASP A 349 -12.44 -19.03 55.07
N VAL A 350 -11.20 -19.39 55.36
CA VAL A 350 -10.26 -18.49 56.02
C VAL A 350 -9.69 -17.66 54.89
N HIS A 351 -10.24 -16.46 54.71
CA HIS A 351 -9.55 -15.39 54.01
C HIS A 351 -8.19 -15.22 54.69
N VAL A 352 -7.16 -15.79 54.07
CA VAL A 352 -5.78 -15.47 54.37
C VAL A 352 -5.60 -14.02 53.92
N THR A 353 -5.80 -13.08 54.84
CA THR A 353 -5.23 -11.75 54.73
C THR A 353 -3.72 -11.95 54.77
N MET A 354 -3.14 -12.14 53.59
CA MET A 354 -1.71 -12.18 53.41
C MET A 354 -1.25 -10.73 53.58
N ASP A 355 -0.76 -10.42 54.77
CA ASP A 355 -0.02 -9.19 55.04
C ASP A 355 1.31 -9.30 54.29
N ILE A 356 1.26 -8.95 53.01
CA ILE A 356 2.37 -9.00 52.07
C ILE A 356 3.15 -7.70 52.28
N GLY A 357 4.28 -7.81 53.00
CA GLY A 357 5.21 -6.70 53.14
C GLY A 357 5.65 -6.15 51.77
N PRO A 358 5.96 -4.84 51.68
CA PRO A 358 6.13 -4.09 50.42
C PRO A 358 7.24 -4.62 49.48
N GLU A 359 8.06 -5.57 49.92
CA GLU A 359 9.16 -6.17 49.17
C GLU A 359 8.76 -7.39 48.30
N THR A 360 7.55 -7.94 48.48
CA THR A 360 7.11 -9.19 47.82
C THR A 360 6.07 -8.97 46.70
N ILE A 361 5.40 -7.81 46.69
CA ILE A 361 4.45 -7.39 45.64
C ILE A 361 5.11 -7.29 44.25
N PRO A 362 6.25 -6.59 44.06
CA PRO A 362 6.84 -6.45 42.73
C PRO A 362 7.39 -7.77 42.16
N LYS A 363 7.77 -8.73 43.02
CA LYS A 363 8.23 -10.07 42.57
C LYS A 363 7.08 -10.92 42.04
N MET A 364 5.91 -10.85 42.68
CA MET A 364 4.72 -11.57 42.21
C MET A 364 4.19 -10.97 40.90
N GLU A 365 4.25 -9.65 40.77
CA GLU A 365 3.89 -8.93 39.54
C GLU A 365 4.85 -9.25 38.39
N ALA A 366 6.15 -9.32 38.64
CA ALA A 366 7.15 -9.74 37.66
C ALA A 366 6.99 -11.20 37.21
N LEU A 367 6.69 -12.13 38.12
CA LEU A 367 6.41 -13.53 37.78
C LEU A 367 5.13 -13.69 36.97
N MET A 368 4.10 -12.89 37.26
CA MET A 368 2.86 -12.88 36.50
C MET A 368 3.07 -12.34 35.08
N LEU A 369 3.87 -11.27 34.93
CA LEU A 369 4.26 -10.75 33.61
C LEU A 369 5.11 -11.76 32.82
N PHE A 370 6.03 -12.47 33.46
CA PHE A 370 6.83 -13.51 32.81
C PHE A 370 5.97 -14.70 32.37
N SER A 371 4.99 -15.12 33.18
CA SER A 371 4.02 -16.14 32.82
C SER A 371 3.17 -15.73 31.62
N GLN A 372 2.71 -14.47 31.60
CA GLN A 372 1.91 -13.93 30.50
C GLN A 372 2.72 -13.81 29.20
N GLU A 373 4.00 -13.45 29.30
CA GLU A 373 4.90 -13.38 28.15
C GLU A 373 5.23 -14.77 27.59
N GLN A 374 5.40 -15.79 28.45
CA GLN A 374 5.54 -17.18 27.99
C GLN A 374 4.29 -17.69 27.27
N GLU A 375 3.09 -17.38 27.78
CA GLU A 375 1.84 -17.72 27.09
C GLU A 375 1.74 -17.04 25.72
N ARG A 376 2.09 -15.75 25.64
CA ARG A 376 2.16 -15.03 24.36
C ARG A 376 3.16 -15.66 23.39
N TYR A 377 4.35 -16.00 23.88
CA TYR A 377 5.38 -16.63 23.06
C TYR A 377 4.90 -17.98 22.47
N LEU A 378 4.23 -18.80 23.28
CA LEU A 378 3.69 -20.09 22.83
C LEU A 378 2.55 -19.90 21.80
N LEU A 379 1.66 -18.94 22.03
CA LEU A 379 0.58 -18.62 21.09
C LEU A 379 1.10 -18.07 19.76
N GLU A 380 2.09 -17.18 19.79
CA GLU A 380 2.70 -16.62 18.57
C GLU A 380 3.46 -17.71 17.80
N LYS A 381 4.14 -18.64 18.51
CA LYS A 381 4.77 -19.80 17.88
C LYS A 381 3.75 -20.72 17.20
N GLN A 382 2.62 -21.01 17.84
CA GLN A 382 1.54 -21.80 17.23
C GLN A 382 0.92 -21.12 16.01
N LYS A 383 0.68 -19.80 16.09
CA LYS A 383 0.19 -19.00 14.97
C LYS A 383 1.16 -19.01 13.80
N ASN A 384 2.46 -18.82 14.05
CA ASN A 384 3.47 -18.87 13.01
C ASN A 384 3.58 -20.25 12.35
N GLN A 385 3.43 -21.32 13.13
CA GLN A 385 3.39 -22.68 12.61
C GLN A 385 2.19 -22.90 11.66
N ALA A 386 0.99 -22.42 12.04
CA ALA A 386 -0.19 -22.51 11.18
C ALA A 386 -0.04 -21.69 9.87
N ILE A 387 0.61 -20.53 9.94
CA ILE A 387 0.90 -19.72 8.75
C ILE A 387 1.88 -20.44 7.81
N ILE A 388 2.93 -21.08 8.36
CA ILE A 388 3.89 -21.85 7.56
C ILE A 388 3.20 -23.01 6.85
N GLU A 389 2.35 -23.77 7.56
CA GLU A 389 1.59 -24.88 6.97
C GLU A 389 0.63 -24.43 5.86
N ASP A 390 -0.05 -23.30 6.04
CA ASP A 390 -0.93 -22.74 5.01
C ASP A 390 -0.13 -22.25 3.78
N LEU A 391 1.03 -21.62 4.00
CA LEU A 391 1.93 -21.20 2.92
C LEU A 391 2.48 -22.40 2.14
N GLU A 392 2.86 -23.49 2.81
CA GLU A 392 3.31 -24.72 2.16
C GLU A 392 2.18 -25.35 1.33
N LYS A 393 0.95 -25.35 1.84
CA LYS A 393 -0.23 -25.83 1.12
C LYS A 393 -0.54 -24.96 -0.11
N ASN A 394 -0.51 -23.64 0.03
CA ASN A 394 -0.72 -22.71 -1.08
C ASN A 394 0.38 -22.86 -2.14
N LEU A 395 1.63 -23.07 -1.73
CA LEU A 395 2.74 -23.35 -2.64
C LEU A 395 2.51 -24.64 -3.42
N SER A 396 2.05 -25.71 -2.75
CA SER A 396 1.70 -26.97 -3.41
C SER A 396 0.56 -26.78 -4.40
N GLN A 397 -0.51 -26.06 -4.01
CA GLN A 397 -1.64 -25.79 -4.89
C GLN A 397 -1.23 -24.99 -6.13
N VAL A 398 -0.48 -23.90 -5.97
CA VAL A 398 0.01 -23.09 -7.08
C VAL A 398 0.93 -23.90 -7.99
N LYS A 399 1.75 -24.78 -7.42
CA LYS A 399 2.59 -25.71 -8.20
C LYS A 399 1.73 -26.65 -9.04
N ASP A 400 0.71 -27.27 -8.46
CA ASP A 400 -0.17 -28.21 -9.15
C ASP A 400 -1.02 -27.51 -10.23
N GLU A 401 -1.55 -26.32 -9.93
CA GLU A 401 -2.27 -25.48 -10.90
C GLU A 401 -1.37 -25.06 -12.06
N LYS A 402 -0.13 -24.63 -11.77
CA LYS A 402 0.85 -24.26 -12.81
C LYS A 402 1.23 -25.46 -13.67
N VAL A 403 1.43 -26.65 -13.07
CA VAL A 403 1.67 -27.89 -13.81
C VAL A 403 0.48 -28.24 -14.68
N LYS A 404 -0.75 -28.10 -14.16
CA LYS A 404 -1.99 -28.34 -14.92
C LYS A 404 -2.11 -27.39 -16.11
N VAL A 405 -1.86 -26.08 -15.93
CA VAL A 405 -1.87 -25.10 -17.02
C VAL A 405 -0.81 -25.42 -18.06
N LEU A 406 0.41 -25.77 -17.64
CA LEU A 406 1.48 -26.18 -18.56
C LEU A 406 1.10 -27.45 -19.33
N MET A 407 0.42 -28.40 -18.69
CA MET A 407 -0.04 -29.63 -19.32
C MET A 407 -1.17 -29.37 -20.33
N GLU A 408 -2.13 -28.50 -20.01
CA GLU A 408 -3.17 -28.07 -20.95
C GLU A 408 -2.58 -27.26 -22.11
N LEU A 409 -1.57 -26.42 -21.86
CA LEU A 409 -0.86 -25.68 -22.90
C LEU A 409 -0.04 -26.62 -23.81
N ALA A 410 0.55 -27.68 -23.26
CA ALA A 410 1.20 -28.72 -24.03
C ALA A 410 0.20 -29.47 -24.92
N LYS A 411 -0.97 -29.87 -24.37
CA LYS A 411 -2.05 -30.49 -25.15
C LYS A 411 -2.59 -29.56 -26.25
N LEU A 412 -2.73 -28.26 -25.95
CA LEU A 412 -3.20 -27.28 -26.93
C LEU A 412 -2.18 -27.06 -28.03
N LYS A 413 -0.88 -27.03 -27.69
CA LYS A 413 0.23 -27.00 -28.66
C LYS A 413 0.22 -28.24 -29.55
N GLU A 414 -0.01 -29.43 -28.97
CA GLU A 414 -0.11 -30.68 -29.71
C GLU A 414 -1.35 -30.70 -30.64
N ALA A 415 -2.50 -30.23 -30.16
CA ALA A 415 -3.71 -30.07 -30.97
C ALA A 415 -3.55 -29.03 -32.09
N TYR A 416 -2.82 -27.93 -31.84
CA TYR A 416 -2.49 -26.93 -32.85
C TYR A 416 -1.53 -27.49 -33.91
N LEU A 417 -0.51 -28.24 -33.49
CA LEU A 417 0.41 -28.93 -34.40
C LEU A 417 -0.29 -30.02 -35.23
N LEU A 418 -1.24 -30.77 -34.64
CA LEU A 418 -2.10 -31.70 -35.37
C LEU A 418 -2.98 -30.97 -36.40
N LYS A 419 -3.50 -29.79 -36.04
CA LYS A 419 -4.34 -28.99 -36.95
C LYS A 419 -3.55 -28.36 -38.10
N CYS A 420 -2.33 -27.91 -37.85
CA CYS A 420 -1.43 -27.40 -38.88
C CYS A 420 -0.88 -28.51 -39.81
N SER A 421 -0.74 -29.75 -39.33
CA SER A 421 -0.37 -30.89 -40.18
C SER A 421 -1.53 -31.43 -41.01
N SER A 422 -2.78 -31.19 -40.62
CA SER A 422 -3.97 -31.56 -41.42
C SER A 422 -4.30 -30.60 -42.58
N THR A 423 -3.63 -29.44 -42.70
CA THR A 423 -3.82 -28.51 -43.84
C THR A 423 -2.89 -28.78 -45.02
N ALA A 424 -2.12 -29.86 -44.97
CA ALA A 424 -1.25 -30.30 -46.06
C ALA A 424 -1.41 -31.81 -46.27
N ASN A 425 -2.64 -32.27 -46.57
CA ASN A 425 -2.96 -33.39 -47.45
C ASN A 425 -4.48 -33.59 -47.49
N ASP A 426 -4.97 -34.09 -48.64
CA ASP A 426 -6.32 -34.52 -48.97
C ASP A 426 -7.32 -33.46 -49.48
N GLY A 427 -7.29 -33.27 -50.81
CA GLY A 427 -8.12 -34.12 -51.69
C GLY A 427 -9.63 -34.16 -51.41
N HIS A 428 -10.38 -33.50 -52.29
CA HIS A 428 -11.73 -33.81 -52.77
C HIS A 428 -12.57 -34.85 -52.00
N GLY A 429 -13.68 -34.41 -51.38
CA GLY A 429 -14.71 -35.32 -50.86
C GLY A 429 -15.88 -34.60 -50.20
N ILE A 430 -17.01 -34.58 -50.91
CA ILE A 430 -18.34 -34.18 -50.43
C ILE A 430 -18.79 -35.12 -49.30
N VAL A 431 -19.38 -34.59 -48.21
CA VAL A 431 -20.61 -35.06 -47.53
C VAL A 431 -20.83 -34.30 -46.20
N ASP A 432 -22.10 -33.96 -45.97
CA ASP A 432 -22.69 -33.11 -44.94
C ASP A 432 -22.43 -33.49 -43.46
N THR A 433 -22.30 -32.47 -42.60
CA THR A 433 -22.66 -32.55 -41.17
C THR A 433 -23.36 -31.27 -40.70
N PRO A 434 -24.26 -31.35 -39.69
CA PRO A 434 -25.34 -30.40 -39.51
C PRO A 434 -24.97 -29.18 -38.64
N LYS A 435 -25.49 -28.05 -39.11
CA LYS A 435 -25.84 -26.78 -38.46
C LYS A 435 -25.85 -26.79 -36.91
N ILE A 436 -24.83 -26.19 -36.30
CA ILE A 436 -24.92 -25.56 -34.97
C ILE A 436 -24.95 -24.04 -35.19
N THR A 437 -25.99 -23.42 -34.67
CA THR A 437 -26.31 -21.99 -34.79
C THR A 437 -25.35 -21.10 -34.00
N SER A 438 -24.80 -20.12 -34.72
CA SER A 438 -24.52 -18.72 -34.33
C SER A 438 -23.76 -18.44 -33.02
N GLY A 439 -22.44 -18.30 -33.14
CA GLY A 439 -21.57 -17.53 -32.23
C GLY A 439 -20.99 -16.26 -32.89
N HIS A 440 -21.73 -15.64 -33.82
CA HIS A 440 -21.18 -14.56 -34.67
C HIS A 440 -20.97 -13.23 -33.91
N ASP A 441 -21.69 -12.96 -32.82
CA ASP A 441 -21.58 -11.66 -32.11
C ASP A 441 -20.37 -11.56 -31.17
N GLN A 442 -19.98 -12.66 -30.51
CA GLN A 442 -18.79 -12.67 -29.65
C GLN A 442 -17.50 -12.56 -30.47
N GLN A 443 -17.46 -13.16 -31.66
CA GLN A 443 -16.31 -13.08 -32.55
C GLN A 443 -16.16 -11.68 -33.17
N GLY A 444 -17.27 -10.97 -33.42
CA GLY A 444 -17.26 -9.59 -33.89
C GLY A 444 -16.72 -8.62 -32.84
N MET A 445 -17.14 -8.77 -31.58
CA MET A 445 -16.68 -7.94 -30.46
C MET A 445 -15.18 -8.18 -30.16
N LEU A 446 -14.75 -9.44 -30.08
CA LEU A 446 -13.33 -9.81 -29.91
C LEU A 446 -12.47 -9.32 -31.07
N LYS A 447 -12.94 -9.43 -32.31
CA LYS A 447 -12.22 -8.95 -33.50
C LYS A 447 -12.14 -7.43 -33.53
N THR A 448 -13.16 -6.73 -33.03
CA THR A 448 -13.17 -5.27 -32.94
C THR A 448 -12.24 -4.78 -31.82
N ILE A 449 -12.17 -5.51 -30.70
CA ILE A 449 -11.22 -5.27 -29.61
C ILE A 449 -9.79 -5.54 -30.09
N LEU A 450 -9.53 -6.69 -30.74
CA LEU A 450 -8.22 -7.04 -31.31
C LEU A 450 -7.75 -6.07 -32.39
N ASN A 451 -8.68 -5.46 -33.15
CA ASN A 451 -8.36 -4.46 -34.18
C ASN A 451 -8.02 -3.09 -33.58
N ARG A 452 -8.57 -2.78 -32.41
CA ARG A 452 -8.42 -1.48 -31.73
C ARG A 452 -7.18 -1.45 -30.85
N THR A 453 -6.77 -2.59 -30.32
CA THR A 453 -5.48 -2.78 -29.63
C THR A 453 -4.39 -3.12 -30.62
N SER A 454 -3.18 -2.59 -30.44
CA SER A 454 -1.96 -2.93 -31.22
C SER A 454 -1.59 -4.43 -31.19
N LEU A 455 -2.32 -5.27 -30.45
CA LEU A 455 -2.26 -6.75 -30.44
C LEU A 455 -2.28 -7.41 -31.82
N ARG A 456 -2.89 -6.79 -32.83
CA ARG A 456 -2.87 -7.33 -34.21
C ARG A 456 -1.47 -7.34 -34.83
N GLN A 457 -0.59 -6.44 -34.41
CA GLN A 457 0.81 -6.39 -34.86
C GLN A 457 1.65 -7.50 -34.23
N TRP A 458 1.21 -8.04 -33.09
CA TRP A 458 1.85 -9.14 -32.38
C TRP A 458 1.42 -10.51 -32.91
N ILE A 459 0.14 -10.69 -33.27
CA ILE A 459 -0.37 -11.94 -33.87
C ILE A 459 0.16 -12.16 -35.30
N LYS A 460 0.48 -11.08 -36.03
CA LYS A 460 0.92 -11.18 -37.44
C LYS A 460 2.42 -11.47 -37.61
N LYS A 461 3.21 -11.51 -36.53
CA LYS A 461 4.67 -11.63 -36.59
C LYS A 461 5.17 -13.10 -36.64
N GLU A 462 4.31 -14.09 -36.48
CA GLU A 462 4.72 -15.52 -36.45
C GLU A 462 4.72 -16.22 -37.82
N ASN A 463 4.23 -15.60 -38.90
CA ASN A 463 4.06 -16.31 -40.17
C ASN A 463 5.17 -16.09 -41.23
N ASN A 464 6.23 -15.33 -40.94
CA ASN A 464 7.32 -15.09 -41.90
C ASN A 464 8.70 -15.22 -41.26
N THR A 465 9.16 -16.43 -40.95
CA THR A 465 10.55 -16.85 -41.20
C THR A 465 10.62 -18.37 -41.22
N GLY A 466 10.79 -18.95 -42.41
CA GLY A 466 11.11 -20.37 -42.57
C GLY A 466 12.55 -20.66 -42.15
N HIS A 467 12.78 -21.92 -41.77
CA HIS A 467 14.04 -22.68 -41.73
C HIS A 467 15.34 -21.85 -41.69
N GLU A 468 16.15 -21.93 -40.63
CA GLU A 468 17.14 -23.00 -40.51
C GLU A 468 17.56 -23.28 -39.06
N SER A 469 17.88 -24.54 -38.81
CA SER A 469 18.37 -25.12 -37.57
C SER A 469 19.85 -24.80 -37.34
N SER A 470 20.24 -24.33 -36.15
CA SER A 470 21.45 -24.82 -35.47
C SER A 470 21.50 -24.32 -34.02
N GLY A 471 21.83 -25.23 -33.11
CA GLY A 471 21.76 -25.03 -31.66
C GLY A 471 22.78 -24.06 -31.09
N GLY A 472 22.44 -23.50 -29.92
CA GLY A 472 23.36 -22.76 -29.08
C GLY A 472 22.68 -21.71 -28.20
N ASN A 473 22.58 -22.01 -26.91
CA ASN A 473 22.37 -21.09 -25.78
C ASN A 473 20.99 -20.43 -25.61
N ASP A 474 20.13 -21.15 -24.88
CA ASP A 474 19.01 -20.59 -24.13
C ASP A 474 19.50 -19.64 -23.02
N GLN A 475 19.56 -18.33 -23.31
CA GLN A 475 19.45 -17.31 -22.26
C GLN A 475 19.08 -15.89 -22.75
N THR A 476 18.96 -15.64 -24.05
CA THR A 476 18.72 -14.28 -24.58
C THR A 476 17.26 -13.93 -24.85
N VAL A 477 16.32 -14.89 -24.76
CA VAL A 477 14.89 -14.65 -25.04
C VAL A 477 14.14 -13.95 -23.89
N CYS A 478 14.72 -13.89 -22.68
CA CYS A 478 14.00 -13.44 -21.48
C CYS A 478 13.96 -11.94 -21.20
N ARG A 479 14.70 -11.08 -21.92
CA ARG A 479 14.76 -9.64 -21.59
C ARG A 479 13.67 -8.78 -22.25
N GLY A 480 13.25 -9.12 -23.47
CA GLY A 480 12.10 -8.47 -24.13
C GLY A 480 10.78 -8.83 -23.44
N CYS A 481 10.60 -10.11 -23.09
CA CYS A 481 9.39 -10.59 -22.41
C CYS A 481 9.20 -10.00 -21.00
N SER A 482 10.26 -9.58 -20.31
CA SER A 482 10.18 -9.03 -18.95
C SER A 482 9.63 -7.60 -18.91
N VAL A 483 10.06 -6.76 -19.84
CA VAL A 483 9.57 -5.37 -19.99
C VAL A 483 8.12 -5.40 -20.50
N ASP A 484 7.82 -6.28 -21.44
CA ASP A 484 6.46 -6.48 -21.94
C ASP A 484 5.54 -7.12 -20.89
N LEU A 485 6.04 -8.01 -20.03
CA LEU A 485 5.29 -8.57 -18.90
C LEU A 485 5.05 -7.53 -17.81
N SER A 486 6.01 -6.66 -17.53
CA SER A 486 5.86 -5.59 -16.53
C SER A 486 4.89 -4.53 -17.03
N ARG A 487 4.98 -4.13 -18.30
CA ARG A 487 4.00 -3.29 -18.98
C ARG A 487 2.61 -3.93 -18.99
N MET A 488 2.52 -5.21 -19.33
CA MET A 488 1.26 -5.96 -19.32
C MET A 488 0.69 -6.10 -17.91
N LYS A 489 1.52 -6.23 -16.87
CA LYS A 489 1.06 -6.23 -15.47
C LYS A 489 0.51 -4.88 -15.06
N VAL A 490 1.13 -3.78 -15.48
CA VAL A 490 0.63 -2.43 -15.23
C VAL A 490 -0.69 -2.20 -15.99
N GLU A 491 -0.75 -2.53 -17.28
CA GLU A 491 -1.98 -2.41 -18.07
C GLU A 491 -3.11 -3.29 -17.52
N ASN A 492 -2.80 -4.51 -17.07
CA ASN A 492 -3.79 -5.40 -16.46
C ASN A 492 -4.22 -4.90 -15.07
N ALA A 493 -3.32 -4.33 -14.27
CA ALA A 493 -3.68 -3.71 -12.99
C ALA A 493 -4.60 -2.49 -13.19
N THR A 494 -4.30 -1.62 -14.16
CA THR A 494 -5.15 -0.48 -14.52
C THR A 494 -6.50 -0.95 -15.07
N LEU A 495 -6.54 -2.03 -15.86
CA LEU A 495 -7.79 -2.63 -16.32
C LEU A 495 -8.61 -3.19 -15.15
N LEU A 496 -8.00 -3.92 -14.21
CA LEU A 496 -8.68 -4.42 -13.02
C LEU A 496 -9.23 -3.29 -12.16
N GLU A 497 -8.50 -2.18 -12.01
CA GLU A 497 -8.99 -0.99 -11.30
C GLU A 497 -10.16 -0.33 -12.05
N SER A 498 -10.11 -0.25 -13.39
CA SER A 498 -11.22 0.26 -14.21
C SER A 498 -12.47 -0.64 -14.13
N VAL A 499 -12.29 -1.96 -14.05
CA VAL A 499 -13.38 -2.92 -13.89
C VAL A 499 -13.97 -2.83 -12.49
N ALA A 500 -13.15 -2.75 -11.45
CA ALA A 500 -13.61 -2.61 -10.06
C ALA A 500 -14.34 -1.28 -9.81
N THR A 501 -13.88 -0.18 -10.43
CA THR A 501 -14.59 1.11 -10.38
C THR A 501 -15.92 1.04 -11.13
N MET A 502 -15.97 0.36 -12.28
CA MET A 502 -17.21 0.11 -13.03
C MET A 502 -18.20 -0.79 -12.26
N GLU A 503 -17.74 -1.81 -11.54
CA GLU A 503 -18.59 -2.67 -10.71
C GLU A 503 -19.21 -1.89 -9.54
N ARG A 504 -18.41 -1.02 -8.89
CA ARG A 504 -18.91 -0.11 -7.85
C ARG A 504 -19.95 0.86 -8.41
N LEU A 505 -19.67 1.44 -9.58
CA LEU A 505 -20.58 2.35 -10.26
C LEU A 505 -21.90 1.67 -10.63
N THR A 506 -21.82 0.48 -11.21
CA THR A 506 -22.98 -0.33 -11.58
C THR A 506 -23.81 -0.68 -10.34
N SER A 507 -23.17 -0.98 -9.21
CA SER A 507 -23.85 -1.25 -7.94
C SER A 507 -24.58 -0.02 -7.39
N LEU A 508 -23.98 1.16 -7.51
CA LEU A 508 -24.60 2.43 -7.12
C LEU A 508 -25.78 2.78 -8.02
N VAL A 509 -25.65 2.64 -9.34
CA VAL A 509 -26.75 2.85 -10.29
C VAL A 509 -27.93 1.90 -10.00
N HIS A 510 -27.68 0.63 -9.72
CA HIS A 510 -28.73 -0.30 -9.30
C HIS A 510 -29.37 0.08 -7.97
N ARG A 511 -28.59 0.63 -7.02
CA ARG A 511 -29.13 1.13 -5.75
C ARG A 511 -30.08 2.30 -5.98
N LEU A 512 -29.64 3.30 -6.76
CA LEU A 512 -30.47 4.46 -7.11
C LEU A 512 -31.72 4.04 -7.87
N HIS A 513 -31.60 3.10 -8.82
CA HIS A 513 -32.75 2.56 -9.53
C HIS A 513 -33.76 1.87 -8.59
N ARG A 514 -33.30 1.09 -7.60
CA ARG A 514 -34.20 0.48 -6.59
C ARG A 514 -34.93 1.52 -5.74
N VAL A 515 -34.25 2.59 -5.35
CA VAL A 515 -34.88 3.70 -4.61
C VAL A 515 -35.92 4.38 -5.48
N LEU A 516 -35.62 4.62 -6.75
CA LEU A 516 -36.57 5.19 -7.72
C LEU A 516 -37.81 4.31 -7.90
N MET A 517 -37.62 2.99 -8.04
CA MET A 517 -38.73 2.03 -8.17
C MET A 517 -39.60 1.97 -6.93
N LYS A 518 -39.01 2.07 -5.74
CA LYS A 518 -39.78 2.15 -4.48
C LYS A 518 -40.63 3.42 -4.43
N VAL A 519 -40.06 4.57 -4.78
CA VAL A 519 -40.81 5.85 -4.86
C VAL A 519 -41.91 5.77 -5.93
N TYR A 520 -41.65 5.13 -7.06
CA TYR A 520 -42.66 4.88 -8.09
C TYR A 520 -43.83 4.04 -7.58
N ASP A 521 -43.55 2.96 -6.84
CA ASP A 521 -44.58 2.10 -6.24
C ASP A 521 -45.37 2.82 -5.13
N ASP A 522 -44.72 3.68 -4.35
CA ASP A 522 -45.37 4.54 -3.35
C ASP A 522 -46.33 5.56 -4.02
N VAL A 523 -45.89 6.20 -5.12
CA VAL A 523 -46.72 7.11 -5.94
C VAL A 523 -47.91 6.41 -6.57
N LYS A 524 -47.73 5.16 -6.98
CA LYS A 524 -48.75 4.32 -7.60
C LYS A 524 -49.76 3.78 -6.57
N SER A 525 -49.31 3.46 -5.37
CA SER A 525 -50.15 2.96 -4.26
C SER A 525 -50.85 4.07 -3.46
N GLY A 526 -50.47 5.33 -3.65
CA GLY A 526 -51.12 6.49 -3.04
C GLY A 526 -50.69 6.77 -1.59
N CYS A 527 -49.53 6.25 -1.16
CA CYS A 527 -49.02 6.42 0.20
C CYS A 527 -48.08 7.65 0.31
N SER A 528 -48.22 8.39 1.42
CA SER A 528 -47.44 9.55 1.94
C SER A 528 -46.52 10.36 0.98
N SER A 529 -46.90 11.62 0.73
CA SER A 529 -46.29 12.53 -0.26
C SER A 529 -44.96 13.20 0.16
N GLU A 530 -44.58 13.20 1.44
CA GLU A 530 -43.47 14.05 1.92
C GLU A 530 -42.14 13.28 2.01
N SER A 531 -42.17 12.06 2.57
CA SER A 531 -41.00 11.18 2.65
C SER A 531 -40.51 10.71 1.27
N SER A 532 -41.43 10.43 0.34
CA SER A 532 -41.07 10.02 -1.03
C SER A 532 -40.49 11.17 -1.86
N TYR A 533 -40.89 12.42 -1.59
CA TYR A 533 -40.32 13.61 -2.25
C TYR A 533 -38.91 13.92 -1.74
N GLU A 534 -38.66 13.76 -0.44
CA GLU A 534 -37.34 13.90 0.15
C GLU A 534 -36.38 12.82 -0.38
N ALA A 535 -36.83 11.55 -0.43
CA ALA A 535 -36.07 10.45 -1.01
C ALA A 535 -35.71 10.70 -2.50
N LEU A 536 -36.62 11.30 -3.26
CA LEU A 536 -36.39 11.65 -4.66
C LEU A 536 -35.39 12.81 -4.80
N SER A 537 -35.45 13.80 -3.91
CA SER A 537 -34.50 14.92 -3.87
C SER A 537 -33.09 14.44 -3.50
N SER A 538 -32.98 13.53 -2.53
CA SER A 538 -31.72 12.87 -2.17
C SER A 538 -31.18 11.99 -3.30
N LEU A 539 -32.05 11.31 -4.06
CA LEU A 539 -31.64 10.52 -5.22
C LEU A 539 -31.04 11.40 -6.32
N ILE A 540 -31.66 12.54 -6.63
CA ILE A 540 -31.17 13.48 -7.65
C ILE A 540 -29.84 14.09 -7.23
N THR A 541 -29.66 14.45 -5.96
CA THR A 541 -28.38 15.00 -5.47
C THR A 541 -27.27 13.95 -5.52
N GLU A 542 -27.57 12.71 -5.12
CA GLU A 542 -26.61 11.59 -5.18
C GLU A 542 -26.22 11.24 -6.62
N ALA A 543 -27.19 11.17 -7.53
CA ALA A 543 -26.93 10.95 -8.95
C ALA A 543 -26.05 12.06 -9.53
N ASN A 544 -26.32 13.33 -9.21
CA ASN A 544 -25.49 14.45 -9.66
C ASN A 544 -24.04 14.39 -9.13
N LEU A 545 -23.84 13.96 -7.88
CA LEU A 545 -22.50 13.75 -7.32
C LEU A 545 -21.75 12.63 -8.06
N MET A 546 -22.44 11.54 -8.40
CA MET A 546 -21.87 10.46 -9.21
C MET A 546 -21.51 10.93 -10.63
N ARG A 547 -22.33 11.80 -11.23
CA ARG A 547 -22.05 12.45 -12.52
C ARG A 547 -20.74 13.22 -12.49
N THR A 548 -20.55 14.03 -11.45
CA THR A 548 -19.33 14.82 -11.27
C THR A 548 -18.13 13.92 -11.03
N ALA A 549 -18.27 12.86 -10.23
CA ALA A 549 -17.19 11.90 -10.00
C ALA A 549 -16.76 11.18 -11.30
N LEU A 550 -17.72 10.75 -12.13
CA LEU A 550 -17.46 10.12 -13.43
C LEU A 550 -16.77 11.07 -14.41
N GLY A 551 -17.18 12.33 -14.45
CA GLY A 551 -16.56 13.35 -15.29
C GLY A 551 -15.09 13.66 -14.91
N VAL A 552 -14.67 13.36 -13.68
CA VAL A 552 -13.30 13.57 -13.18
C VAL A 552 -12.44 12.31 -13.29
N VAL A 553 -13.05 11.11 -13.30
CA VAL A 553 -12.35 9.80 -13.28
C VAL A 553 -12.08 9.24 -14.68
N LEU A 554 -12.83 9.63 -15.70
CA LEU A 554 -12.58 9.18 -17.08
C LEU A 554 -11.32 9.86 -17.65
N PRO A 555 -10.34 9.10 -18.18
CA PRO A 555 -9.14 9.70 -18.74
C PRO A 555 -9.49 10.62 -19.90
N VAL A 556 -9.13 11.90 -19.79
CA VAL A 556 -8.93 12.75 -20.97
C VAL A 556 -7.92 12.01 -21.84
N SER A 557 -8.39 11.63 -23.03
CA SER A 557 -7.68 10.81 -24.00
C SER A 557 -6.18 11.13 -24.08
N TRP A 558 -5.38 10.06 -24.09
CA TRP A 558 -4.00 10.08 -24.54
C TRP A 558 -3.95 10.56 -26.00
N SER A 559 -3.72 11.86 -26.22
CA SER A 559 -3.12 12.32 -27.48
C SER A 559 -1.61 12.26 -27.30
N GLY A 560 -1.00 11.18 -27.78
CA GLY A 560 0.42 11.22 -28.10
C GLY A 560 0.62 12.16 -29.29
N ASP A 561 1.24 13.32 -29.05
CA ASP A 561 1.91 14.07 -30.09
C ASP A 561 3.40 14.15 -29.74
N SER A 562 4.18 13.38 -30.49
CA SER A 562 5.61 13.59 -30.64
C SER A 562 5.84 14.51 -31.84
N SER A 563 6.58 15.59 -31.60
CA SER A 563 7.43 16.35 -32.54
C SER A 563 6.78 17.39 -33.50
N GLY A 564 7.00 18.67 -33.16
CA GLY A 564 7.74 19.62 -34.00
C GLY A 564 7.08 20.26 -35.24
N GLY A 565 7.09 21.60 -35.29
CA GLY A 565 7.14 22.37 -36.56
C GLY A 565 5.97 23.33 -36.81
N ILE A 566 6.29 24.62 -36.80
CA ILE A 566 5.42 25.75 -37.15
C ILE A 566 5.05 25.68 -38.64
N THR A 567 3.78 25.87 -39.01
CA THR A 567 3.33 26.81 -40.08
C THR A 567 1.81 26.88 -40.22
N SER A 568 1.40 28.02 -40.75
CA SER A 568 0.08 28.63 -40.81
C SER A 568 -0.95 27.96 -41.73
N ASP A 569 -2.21 28.28 -41.44
CA ASP A 569 -3.38 28.41 -42.33
C ASP A 569 -4.35 27.24 -42.61
N SER A 570 -5.54 27.45 -42.01
CA SER A 570 -6.90 27.29 -42.54
C SER A 570 -7.67 25.97 -42.37
N PRO A 571 -9.02 26.06 -42.22
CA PRO A 571 -9.80 25.13 -41.41
C PRO A 571 -10.75 24.24 -42.20
N LYS A 572 -11.23 23.19 -41.51
CA LYS A 572 -12.34 22.26 -41.81
C LYS A 572 -11.91 20.87 -42.33
N SER A 573 -11.93 19.89 -41.44
CA SER A 573 -12.99 18.88 -41.46
C SER A 573 -13.07 18.16 -40.12
N SER A 574 -14.30 17.94 -39.68
CA SER A 574 -14.73 17.33 -38.42
C SER A 574 -14.06 15.98 -38.16
N LYS A 575 -13.11 15.95 -37.21
CA LYS A 575 -12.70 14.70 -36.55
C LYS A 575 -13.77 14.34 -35.53
N SER A 576 -14.45 13.23 -35.76
CA SER A 576 -15.30 12.58 -34.76
C SER A 576 -14.46 12.30 -33.52
N GLU A 577 -14.75 13.01 -32.45
CA GLU A 577 -14.30 12.74 -31.10
C GLU A 577 -14.69 11.30 -30.76
N LYS A 578 -13.71 10.39 -30.73
CA LYS A 578 -13.93 9.02 -30.25
C LYS A 578 -14.03 9.09 -28.73
N VAL A 579 -15.23 9.39 -28.26
CA VAL A 579 -15.62 9.25 -26.86
C VAL A 579 -15.53 7.77 -26.47
N ASP A 580 -15.00 7.51 -25.28
CA ASP A 580 -14.89 6.17 -24.71
C ASP A 580 -16.30 5.53 -24.55
N PRO A 581 -16.62 4.40 -25.22
CA PRO A 581 -17.95 3.81 -25.20
C PRO A 581 -18.44 3.41 -23.79
N LEU A 582 -17.51 3.11 -22.88
CA LEU A 582 -17.83 2.69 -21.51
C LEU A 582 -18.17 3.86 -20.59
N GLY A 583 -17.46 4.98 -20.74
CA GLY A 583 -17.82 6.24 -20.09
C GLY A 583 -19.16 6.80 -20.59
N SER A 584 -19.44 6.64 -21.88
CA SER A 584 -20.73 7.06 -22.48
C SER A 584 -21.91 6.29 -21.89
N ALA A 585 -21.83 4.95 -21.82
CA ALA A 585 -22.95 4.13 -21.34
C ALA A 585 -23.28 4.38 -19.85
N SER A 586 -22.26 4.57 -19.02
CA SER A 586 -22.45 4.85 -17.59
C SER A 586 -23.02 6.26 -17.33
N MET A 587 -22.60 7.24 -18.11
CA MET A 587 -23.16 8.59 -18.10
C MET A 587 -24.62 8.61 -18.57
N GLU A 588 -24.93 7.90 -19.66
CA GLU A 588 -26.29 7.76 -20.19
C GLU A 588 -27.25 7.10 -19.19
N MET A 589 -26.81 6.05 -18.49
CA MET A 589 -27.62 5.38 -17.45
C MET A 589 -27.97 6.33 -16.30
N LEU A 590 -27.05 7.21 -15.93
CA LEU A 590 -27.24 8.18 -14.87
C LEU A 590 -28.16 9.32 -15.31
N GLU A 591 -28.02 9.80 -16.55
CA GLU A 591 -28.91 10.81 -17.13
C GLU A 591 -30.35 10.30 -17.24
N LEU A 592 -30.55 9.04 -17.62
CA LEU A 592 -31.86 8.41 -17.64
C LEU A 592 -32.49 8.29 -16.23
N LEU A 593 -31.69 8.00 -15.21
CA LEU A 593 -32.16 7.98 -13.81
C LEU A 593 -32.58 9.36 -13.31
N ILE A 594 -31.78 10.39 -13.61
CA ILE A 594 -32.10 11.78 -13.25
C ILE A 594 -33.39 12.22 -13.96
N LEU A 595 -33.50 11.96 -15.26
CA LEU A 595 -34.69 12.28 -16.05
C LEU A 595 -35.95 11.58 -15.49
N ALA A 596 -35.87 10.29 -15.19
CA ALA A 596 -36.98 9.54 -14.61
C ALA A 596 -37.37 10.05 -13.21
N ALA A 597 -36.40 10.48 -12.40
CA ALA A 597 -36.63 11.09 -11.11
C ALA A 597 -37.31 12.47 -11.22
N ASP A 598 -36.87 13.32 -12.17
CA ASP A 598 -37.48 14.62 -12.42
C ASP A 598 -38.93 14.47 -12.92
N ILE A 599 -39.22 13.52 -13.82
CA ILE A 599 -40.59 13.22 -14.28
C ILE A 599 -41.48 12.79 -13.11
N LEU A 600 -40.97 11.95 -12.20
CA LEU A 600 -41.73 11.56 -11.01
C LEU A 600 -41.94 12.74 -10.06
N ARG A 601 -40.96 13.64 -9.93
CA ARG A 601 -41.08 14.85 -9.11
C ARG A 601 -42.14 15.80 -9.66
N GLU A 602 -42.19 15.98 -10.97
CA GLU A 602 -43.25 16.77 -11.64
C GLU A 602 -44.63 16.15 -11.43
N SER A 603 -44.74 14.81 -11.42
CA SER A 603 -46.00 14.11 -11.15
C SER A 603 -46.53 14.34 -9.71
N PHE A 604 -45.65 14.57 -8.73
CA PHE A 604 -46.04 14.98 -7.38
C PHE A 604 -46.58 16.42 -7.35
N MET A 605 -46.01 17.32 -8.16
CA MET A 605 -46.47 18.72 -8.26
C MET A 605 -47.81 18.86 -9.00
N LEU A 606 -48.14 17.92 -9.90
CA LEU A 606 -49.41 17.87 -10.62
C LEU A 606 -50.57 17.21 -9.83
N LYS A 607 -50.26 16.48 -8.75
CA LYS A 607 -51.25 15.83 -7.85
C LYS A 607 -51.60 16.64 -6.60
N LYS A 608 -51.00 17.82 -6.43
CA LYS A 608 -51.34 18.81 -5.40
C LYS A 608 -52.23 19.88 -6.01
#